data_AF-A0A520EIP3-F1
#
_entry.id   AF-A0A520EIP3-F1
#
_cell.length_a   1.000
_cell.length_b   1.000
_cell.length_c   1.000
_cell.angle_alpha   90.00
_cell.angle_beta   90.00
_cell.angle_gamma   90.00
#
_symmetry.space_group_name_H-M   'P 1'
#
loop_
_entity.id
_entity.type
_entity.pdbx_description
1 polymer ?
#
loop_
_entity_poly.entity_id
_entity_poly.type
_entity_poly.pdbx_seq_one_letter_code
_entity_poly.pdbx_strand_id
1 'polypeptide(L)'
;MPDVSSPTPCEGWLVVKNARGHNLRGVDVAIPLGVFVCVTGVSGSGKSTLIQDTLFPRLMFDLHGTRQVWEAHDEVQGTDAIDKVIDIDQSPIGRTPRSNPATYTGTFDMIRDLFSLTPDSKLRGYQQGRFSFNVKGGRCETCKGDGMLKIEMHFLPDVYVPCEVCKGKRYNRETLEVKYKGKNISEVLHMTIDEASEFFKPIPKIYRKLETLQLVGLGYIRMGQAATTLSGGEAQRVKLATELSKRSTGRTLYILDEPTTGLHFEDVRKLLGVLHKLVDTGNSVLVIEHNLDVIKTADWIVDMGPEG
;
A
#
# COMPACT_ATOMS: atom_id res chain seq x y z
N MET A 1 -13.38 -22.95 -6.39
CA MET A 1 -12.45 -22.42 -7.39
C MET A 1 -13.08 -21.16 -7.93
N PRO A 2 -12.42 -19.98 -7.93
CA PRO A 2 -12.97 -18.86 -8.67
C PRO A 2 -13.11 -19.30 -10.12
N ASP A 3 -14.25 -18.98 -10.70
CA ASP A 3 -14.60 -19.30 -12.08
C ASP A 3 -13.47 -18.82 -13.00
N VAL A 4 -12.98 -19.69 -13.90
CA VAL A 4 -12.00 -19.30 -14.91
C VAL A 4 -12.77 -18.49 -15.94
N SER A 5 -13.05 -17.23 -15.61
CA SER A 5 -13.70 -16.29 -16.50
C SER A 5 -12.91 -16.21 -17.80
N SER A 6 -13.62 -16.22 -18.92
CA SER A 6 -13.07 -15.96 -20.26
C SER A 6 -12.11 -14.75 -20.23
N PRO A 7 -10.95 -14.82 -20.91
CA PRO A 7 -9.94 -13.76 -20.83
C PRO A 7 -10.55 -12.41 -21.19
N THR A 8 -10.33 -11.42 -20.34
CA THR A 8 -10.78 -10.05 -20.56
C THR A 8 -10.24 -9.56 -21.90
N PRO A 9 -11.07 -8.97 -22.78
CA PRO A 9 -10.58 -8.50 -24.07
C PRO A 9 -9.50 -7.43 -23.86
N CYS A 10 -8.36 -7.59 -24.51
CA CYS A 10 -7.25 -6.64 -24.46
C CYS A 10 -7.70 -5.25 -24.97
N GLU A 11 -7.54 -4.22 -24.13
CA GLU A 11 -7.98 -2.84 -24.42
C GLU A 11 -6.88 -1.98 -25.09
N GLY A 12 -5.68 -2.53 -25.26
CA GLY A 12 -4.54 -1.83 -25.86
C GLY A 12 -3.22 -2.49 -25.51
N TRP A 13 -2.11 -1.94 -26.01
CA TRP A 13 -0.78 -2.48 -25.77
C TRP A 13 0.18 -1.37 -25.36
N LEU A 14 0.97 -1.62 -24.31
CA LEU A 14 2.19 -0.89 -24.05
C LEU A 14 3.35 -1.61 -24.73
N VAL A 15 4.12 -0.92 -25.54
CA VAL A 15 5.25 -1.52 -26.26
C VAL A 15 6.53 -0.80 -25.88
N VAL A 16 7.44 -1.51 -25.22
CA VAL A 16 8.80 -1.02 -24.96
C VAL A 16 9.66 -1.43 -26.15
N LYS A 17 10.32 -0.46 -26.77
CA LYS A 17 11.19 -0.67 -27.93
C LYS A 17 12.66 -0.62 -27.56
N ASN A 18 13.38 -1.66 -27.97
CA ASN A 18 14.83 -1.77 -27.92
C ASN A 18 15.39 -1.46 -26.53
N ALA A 19 14.85 -2.09 -25.48
CA ALA A 19 15.34 -1.92 -24.11
C ALA A 19 16.76 -2.50 -23.96
N ARG A 20 17.67 -1.68 -23.44
CA ARG A 20 19.13 -1.92 -23.34
C ARG A 20 19.69 -1.59 -21.96
N GLY A 21 18.83 -1.45 -20.95
CA GLY A 21 19.24 -1.28 -19.56
C GLY A 21 20.04 -2.47 -19.06
N HIS A 22 21.13 -2.23 -18.33
CA HIS A 22 22.00 -3.25 -17.77
C HIS A 22 22.33 -4.40 -18.74
N ASN A 23 21.75 -5.59 -18.54
CA ASN A 23 21.99 -6.80 -19.33
C ASN A 23 20.94 -7.04 -20.44
N LEU A 24 19.96 -6.16 -20.62
CA LEU A 24 18.97 -6.26 -21.69
C LEU A 24 19.64 -6.08 -23.07
N ARG A 25 19.37 -7.01 -23.99
CA ARG A 25 20.02 -7.08 -25.30
C ARG A 25 19.17 -6.49 -26.44
N GLY A 26 18.66 -5.28 -26.25
CA GLY A 26 17.81 -4.61 -27.25
C GLY A 26 16.43 -5.26 -27.36
N VAL A 27 15.76 -5.42 -26.23
CA VAL A 27 14.51 -6.17 -26.13
C VAL A 27 13.31 -5.32 -26.56
N ASP A 28 12.52 -5.85 -27.49
CA ASP A 28 11.18 -5.36 -27.81
C ASP A 28 10.14 -6.19 -27.04
N VAL A 29 9.31 -5.56 -26.22
CA VAL A 29 8.24 -6.25 -25.48
C VAL A 29 6.91 -5.53 -25.63
N ALA A 30 5.84 -6.29 -25.87
CA ALA A 30 4.47 -5.80 -25.89
C ALA A 30 3.71 -6.36 -24.68
N ILE A 31 3.09 -5.47 -23.92
CA ILE A 31 2.36 -5.74 -22.68
C ILE A 31 0.89 -5.38 -22.93
N PRO A 32 -0.05 -6.35 -22.90
CA PRO A 32 -1.47 -6.07 -23.08
C PRO A 32 -2.04 -5.32 -21.87
N LEU A 33 -3.00 -4.43 -22.13
CA LEU A 33 -3.73 -3.65 -21.13
C LEU A 33 -5.13 -4.21 -20.89
N GLY A 34 -5.66 -3.96 -19.69
CA GLY A 34 -6.96 -4.45 -19.22
C GLY A 34 -6.96 -5.92 -18.77
N VAL A 35 -5.78 -6.50 -18.58
CA VAL A 35 -5.59 -7.92 -18.24
C VAL A 35 -4.56 -8.09 -17.12
N PHE A 36 -4.50 -9.30 -16.55
CA PHE A 36 -3.47 -9.69 -15.58
C PHE A 36 -2.22 -10.23 -16.29
N VAL A 37 -1.14 -9.45 -16.28
CA VAL A 37 0.15 -9.78 -16.90
C VAL A 37 1.14 -10.24 -15.84
N CYS A 38 1.82 -11.36 -16.10
CA CYS A 38 2.92 -11.84 -15.28
C CYS A 38 4.24 -11.81 -16.06
N VAL A 39 5.27 -11.20 -15.49
CA VAL A 39 6.64 -11.23 -15.99
C VAL A 39 7.42 -12.28 -15.21
N THR A 40 7.86 -13.31 -15.91
CA THR A 40 8.58 -14.47 -15.35
C THR A 40 10.00 -14.54 -15.90
N GLY A 41 10.79 -15.47 -15.38
CA GLY A 41 12.17 -15.69 -15.82
C GLY A 41 13.12 -15.91 -14.65
N VAL A 42 14.30 -16.47 -14.89
CA VAL A 42 15.30 -16.77 -13.84
C VAL A 42 15.79 -15.50 -13.11
N SER A 43 16.34 -15.64 -11.91
CA SER A 43 16.98 -14.51 -11.22
C SER A 43 18.13 -13.97 -12.08
N GLY A 44 18.21 -12.65 -12.21
CA GLY A 44 19.19 -11.99 -13.08
C GLY A 44 18.81 -11.88 -14.56
N SER A 45 17.65 -12.39 -15.01
CA SER A 45 17.22 -12.28 -16.42
C SER A 45 16.82 -10.86 -16.87
N GLY A 46 16.86 -9.86 -15.97
CA GLY A 46 16.54 -8.47 -16.28
C GLY A 46 15.08 -8.05 -16.06
N LYS A 47 14.26 -8.85 -15.34
CA LYS A 47 12.85 -8.53 -15.05
C LYS A 47 12.67 -7.15 -14.40
N SER A 48 13.34 -6.92 -13.27
CA SER A 48 13.33 -5.63 -12.56
C SER A 48 13.87 -4.51 -13.45
N THR A 49 14.94 -4.76 -14.21
CA THR A 49 15.49 -3.77 -15.14
C THR A 49 14.49 -3.34 -16.21
N LEU A 50 13.77 -4.30 -16.81
CA LEU A 50 12.77 -4.02 -17.83
C LEU A 50 11.56 -3.26 -17.25
N ILE A 51 11.08 -3.68 -16.09
CA ILE A 51 9.82 -3.18 -15.53
C ILE A 51 10.02 -1.98 -14.60
N GLN A 52 10.87 -2.11 -13.59
CA GLN A 52 11.06 -1.09 -12.54
C GLN A 52 12.06 -0.01 -12.94
N ASP A 53 13.11 -0.34 -13.71
CA ASP A 53 14.15 0.63 -14.07
C ASP A 53 13.97 1.26 -15.46
N THR A 54 13.23 0.58 -16.36
CA THR A 54 12.94 1.08 -17.72
C THR A 54 11.50 1.55 -17.87
N LEU A 55 10.53 0.64 -17.76
CA LEU A 55 9.12 0.95 -18.06
C LEU A 55 8.50 1.91 -17.05
N PHE A 56 8.58 1.61 -15.75
CA PHE A 56 7.94 2.41 -14.70
C PHE A 56 8.41 3.87 -14.66
N PRO A 57 9.73 4.18 -14.62
CA PRO A 57 10.19 5.55 -14.50
C PRO A 57 9.89 6.35 -15.79
N ARG A 58 9.85 5.66 -16.94
CA ARG A 58 9.41 6.26 -18.20
C ARG A 58 7.92 6.62 -18.18
N LEU A 59 7.06 5.72 -17.74
CA LEU A 59 5.61 5.99 -17.60
C LEU A 59 5.35 7.09 -16.56
N MET A 60 6.11 7.15 -15.47
CA MET A 60 6.05 8.24 -14.49
C MET A 60 6.37 9.61 -15.11
N PHE A 61 7.30 9.65 -16.06
CA PHE A 61 7.59 10.86 -16.82
C PHE A 61 6.45 11.22 -17.78
N ASP A 62 6.01 10.26 -18.60
CA ASP A 62 5.00 10.50 -19.63
C ASP A 62 3.63 10.87 -19.05
N LEU A 63 3.21 10.26 -17.92
CA LEU A 63 1.89 10.46 -17.32
C LEU A 63 1.85 11.53 -16.21
N HIS A 64 2.95 11.71 -15.48
CA HIS A 64 2.99 12.57 -14.30
C HIS A 64 4.05 13.67 -14.38
N GLY A 65 4.83 13.74 -15.46
CA GLY A 65 5.93 14.69 -15.62
C GLY A 65 7.06 14.50 -14.61
N THR A 66 7.08 13.37 -13.88
CA THR A 66 8.05 13.13 -12.82
C THR A 66 9.37 12.69 -13.46
N ARG A 67 10.43 13.46 -13.24
CA ARG A 67 11.76 13.13 -13.77
C ARG A 67 12.45 12.14 -12.84
N GLN A 68 12.45 10.88 -13.23
CA GLN A 68 13.28 9.82 -12.65
C GLN A 68 14.35 9.43 -13.67
N VAL A 69 15.45 8.83 -13.21
CA VAL A 69 16.41 8.21 -14.13
C VAL A 69 15.78 6.91 -14.62
N TRP A 70 15.79 6.69 -15.93
CA TRP A 70 15.37 5.44 -16.55
C TRP A 70 16.53 4.85 -17.35
N GLU A 71 16.50 3.54 -17.49
CA GLU A 71 17.46 2.80 -18.29
C GLU A 71 17.27 2.98 -19.80
N ALA A 72 18.31 2.68 -20.57
CA ALA A 72 18.35 2.93 -22.01
C ALA A 72 17.27 2.14 -22.77
N HIS A 73 16.48 2.83 -23.58
CA HIS A 73 15.49 2.30 -24.52
C HIS A 73 15.24 3.32 -25.63
N ASP A 74 14.59 2.92 -26.73
CA ASP A 74 14.28 3.86 -27.82
C ASP A 74 13.00 4.65 -27.52
N GLU A 75 11.91 3.95 -27.25
CA GLU A 75 10.63 4.56 -26.87
C GLU A 75 9.70 3.58 -26.15
N VAL A 76 8.65 4.13 -25.53
CA VAL A 76 7.50 3.38 -25.00
C VAL A 76 6.25 3.87 -25.72
N GLN A 77 5.60 2.99 -26.47
CA GLN A 77 4.39 3.28 -27.24
C GLN A 77 3.14 2.88 -26.45
N GLY A 78 2.00 3.51 -26.77
CA GLY A 78 0.69 3.19 -26.17
C GLY A 78 0.45 3.79 -24.77
N THR A 79 1.26 4.76 -24.36
CA THR A 79 1.14 5.40 -23.03
C THR A 79 -0.17 6.18 -22.87
N ASP A 80 -0.77 6.62 -23.96
CA ASP A 80 -2.07 7.29 -24.03
C ASP A 80 -3.25 6.37 -23.65
N ALA A 81 -3.04 5.04 -23.64
CA ALA A 81 -4.04 4.06 -23.24
C ALA A 81 -4.27 4.01 -21.71
N ILE A 82 -3.31 4.47 -20.91
CA ILE A 82 -3.43 4.55 -19.44
C ILE A 82 -3.38 5.99 -18.94
N ASP A 83 -4.00 6.26 -17.78
CA ASP A 83 -4.00 7.61 -17.17
C ASP A 83 -3.12 7.70 -15.92
N LYS A 84 -2.71 6.55 -15.37
CA LYS A 84 -1.93 6.47 -14.14
C LYS A 84 -1.09 5.20 -14.12
N VAL A 85 0.13 5.32 -13.59
CA VAL A 85 0.96 4.17 -13.23
C VAL A 85 1.22 4.17 -11.73
N ILE A 86 1.15 3.00 -11.11
CA ILE A 86 1.36 2.83 -9.67
C ILE A 86 2.25 1.62 -9.42
N ASP A 87 3.40 1.86 -8.84
CA ASP A 87 4.26 0.81 -8.29
C ASP A 87 3.85 0.51 -6.84
N ILE A 88 3.67 -0.77 -6.54
CA ILE A 88 3.35 -1.30 -5.21
C ILE A 88 4.48 -2.23 -4.78
N ASP A 89 5.55 -1.61 -4.31
CA ASP A 89 6.74 -2.27 -3.80
C ASP A 89 6.66 -2.58 -2.28
N GLN A 90 7.62 -3.36 -1.80
CA GLN A 90 7.76 -3.73 -0.39
C GLN A 90 8.44 -2.66 0.47
N SER A 91 8.73 -1.47 -0.08
CA SER A 91 9.35 -0.40 0.72
C SER A 91 8.43 0.02 1.88
N PRO A 92 8.99 0.47 3.03
CA PRO A 92 8.18 0.85 4.18
C PRO A 92 7.19 1.97 3.85
N ILE A 93 5.95 1.86 4.33
CA ILE A 93 4.92 2.92 4.19
C ILE A 93 5.26 4.22 4.93
N GLY A 94 6.30 4.19 5.77
CA GLY A 94 6.86 5.36 6.42
C GLY A 94 8.09 4.99 7.26
N ARG A 95 8.98 5.96 7.45
CA ARG A 95 10.25 5.78 8.19
C ARG A 95 10.18 6.18 9.65
N THR A 96 9.00 6.55 10.15
CA THR A 96 8.83 7.03 11.52
C THR A 96 7.66 6.33 12.22
N PRO A 97 7.66 6.24 13.57
CA PRO A 97 6.54 5.69 14.34
C PRO A 97 5.21 6.45 14.16
N ARG A 98 5.23 7.65 13.58
CA ARG A 98 4.03 8.45 13.27
C ARG A 98 3.27 7.91 12.09
N SER A 99 3.94 7.20 11.19
CA SER A 99 3.30 6.51 10.08
C SER A 99 2.76 5.18 10.57
N ASN A 100 1.52 4.86 10.23
CA ASN A 100 0.83 3.63 10.57
C ASN A 100 -0.29 3.36 9.54
N PRO A 101 -0.89 2.15 9.54
CA PRO A 101 -1.98 1.82 8.61
C PRO A 101 -3.12 2.83 8.60
N ALA A 102 -3.53 3.34 9.77
CA ALA A 102 -4.63 4.29 9.86
C ALA A 102 -4.30 5.64 9.21
N THR A 103 -3.09 6.16 9.42
CA THR A 103 -2.64 7.40 8.75
C THR A 103 -2.43 7.22 7.26
N TYR A 104 -1.88 6.08 6.84
CA TYR A 104 -1.52 5.84 5.43
C TYR A 104 -2.77 5.67 4.56
N THR A 105 -3.77 4.94 5.06
CA THR A 105 -5.06 4.75 4.37
C THR A 105 -5.96 6.00 4.42
N GLY A 106 -5.61 7.00 5.22
CA GLY A 106 -6.42 8.19 5.49
C GLY A 106 -7.65 7.93 6.38
N THR A 107 -7.79 6.72 6.94
CA THR A 107 -8.89 6.41 7.88
C THR A 107 -8.76 7.21 9.17
N PHE A 108 -7.54 7.50 9.60
CA PHE A 108 -7.31 8.22 10.84
C PHE A 108 -7.91 9.64 10.83
N ASP A 109 -7.90 10.32 9.69
CA ASP A 109 -8.48 11.66 9.57
C ASP A 109 -10.00 11.64 9.78
N MET A 110 -10.67 10.63 9.23
CA MET A 110 -12.10 10.41 9.42
C MET A 110 -12.43 10.06 10.88
N ILE A 111 -11.57 9.29 11.54
CA ILE A 111 -11.73 8.96 12.97
C ILE A 111 -11.54 10.22 13.82
N ARG A 112 -10.55 11.06 13.54
CA ARG A 112 -10.33 12.32 14.26
C ARG A 112 -11.51 13.27 14.12
N ASP A 113 -12.08 13.37 12.92
CA ASP A 113 -13.29 14.14 12.66
C ASP A 113 -14.45 13.62 13.51
N LEU A 114 -14.71 12.31 13.48
CA LEU A 114 -15.72 11.65 14.31
C LEU A 114 -15.56 11.96 15.80
N PHE A 115 -14.34 11.88 16.34
CA PHE A 115 -14.08 12.19 17.74
C PHE A 115 -14.39 13.65 18.07
N SER A 116 -14.12 14.59 17.16
CA SER A 116 -14.46 16.01 17.33
C SER A 116 -15.96 16.31 17.32
N LEU A 117 -16.77 15.36 16.83
CA LEU A 117 -18.23 15.44 16.83
C LEU A 117 -18.88 14.90 18.11
N THR A 118 -18.12 14.29 19.01
CA THR A 118 -18.66 13.77 20.29
C THR A 118 -19.17 14.91 21.20
N PRO A 119 -20.20 14.67 22.04
CA PRO A 119 -20.73 15.69 22.96
C PRO A 119 -19.65 16.29 23.87
N ASP A 120 -18.78 15.44 24.44
CA ASP A 120 -17.67 15.88 25.30
C ASP A 120 -16.70 16.80 24.55
N SER A 121 -16.43 16.50 23.27
CA SER A 121 -15.57 17.34 22.44
C SER A 121 -16.22 18.69 22.15
N LYS A 122 -17.52 18.71 21.84
CA LYS A 122 -18.26 19.95 21.59
C LYS A 122 -18.28 20.85 22.83
N LEU A 123 -18.52 20.28 24.02
CA LEU A 123 -18.49 21.01 25.29
C LEU A 123 -17.11 21.59 25.60
N ARG A 124 -16.04 20.86 25.27
CA ARG A 124 -14.64 21.30 25.52
C ARG A 124 -14.04 22.11 24.38
N GLY A 125 -14.78 22.36 23.30
CA GLY A 125 -14.28 23.06 22.11
C GLY A 125 -13.21 22.31 21.32
N TYR A 126 -13.12 20.99 21.47
CA TYR A 126 -12.10 20.17 20.81
C TYR A 126 -12.43 19.95 19.33
N GLN A 127 -11.48 20.31 18.47
CA GLN A 127 -11.52 20.08 17.03
C GLN A 127 -10.73 18.83 16.65
N GLN A 128 -10.83 18.38 15.40
CA GLN A 128 -10.09 17.22 14.87
C GLN A 128 -8.57 17.26 15.13
N GLY A 129 -7.98 18.47 15.26
CA GLY A 129 -6.56 18.64 15.58
C GLY A 129 -6.21 18.15 16.99
N ARG A 130 -7.13 18.23 17.95
CA ARG A 130 -6.92 17.71 19.32
C ARG A 130 -6.62 16.20 19.30
N PHE A 131 -7.24 15.47 18.38
CA PHE A 131 -7.09 14.02 18.25
C PHE A 131 -5.94 13.61 17.32
N SER A 132 -5.13 14.54 16.83
CA SER A 132 -3.93 14.21 16.06
C SER A 132 -2.71 14.15 16.97
N PHE A 133 -2.03 13.00 17.00
CA PHE A 133 -0.75 12.87 17.72
C PHE A 133 0.39 13.66 17.03
N ASN A 134 0.20 14.13 15.80
CA ASN A 134 1.21 14.88 15.05
C ASN A 134 1.26 16.37 15.41
N VAL A 135 0.22 16.91 16.06
CA VAL A 135 0.10 18.34 16.36
C VAL A 135 0.06 18.61 17.85
N LYS A 136 0.54 19.78 18.27
CA LYS A 136 0.46 20.23 19.66
C LYS A 136 -1.00 20.38 20.10
N GLY A 137 -1.24 20.18 21.39
CA GLY A 137 -2.54 20.40 22.02
C GLY A 137 -3.07 19.16 22.73
N GLY A 138 -3.37 18.08 21.99
CA GLY A 138 -3.88 16.83 22.57
C GLY A 138 -2.86 15.71 22.69
N ARG A 139 -1.76 15.77 21.95
CA ARG A 139 -0.69 14.77 22.04
C ARG A 139 0.05 14.83 23.38
N CYS A 140 0.78 13.77 23.70
CA CYS A 140 1.78 13.80 24.76
C CYS A 140 2.98 14.66 24.32
N GLU A 141 3.28 15.74 25.05
CA GLU A 141 4.39 16.63 24.69
C GLU A 141 5.76 16.03 25.02
N THR A 142 5.86 15.10 25.97
CA THR A 142 7.12 14.41 26.33
C THR A 142 7.68 13.62 25.15
N CYS A 143 6.87 12.76 24.53
CA CYS A 143 7.28 12.00 23.35
C CYS A 143 6.87 12.66 22.02
N LYS A 144 6.39 13.91 22.06
CA LYS A 144 5.87 14.65 20.90
C LYS A 144 4.87 13.85 20.06
N GLY A 145 4.09 12.98 20.70
CA GLY A 145 3.07 12.13 20.07
C GLY A 145 3.57 10.79 19.51
N ASP A 146 4.86 10.47 19.58
CA ASP A 146 5.40 9.23 19.02
C ASP A 146 4.97 8.01 19.86
N GLY A 147 4.75 8.21 21.16
CA GLY A 147 4.45 7.16 22.13
C GLY A 147 5.70 6.39 22.59
N MET A 148 6.81 6.59 21.89
CA MET A 148 8.13 6.04 22.20
C MET A 148 9.14 7.20 22.32
N LEU A 149 10.23 6.97 23.03
CA LEU A 149 11.41 7.82 23.05
C LEU A 149 12.52 7.09 22.31
N LYS A 150 13.19 7.81 21.40
CA LYS A 150 14.37 7.31 20.69
C LYS A 150 15.60 7.54 21.55
N ILE A 151 16.31 6.47 21.88
CA ILE A 151 17.60 6.50 22.57
C ILE A 151 18.67 6.31 21.49
N GLU A 152 19.48 7.35 21.30
CA GLU A 152 20.59 7.30 20.35
C GLU A 152 21.74 6.50 20.94
N MET A 153 22.22 5.53 20.17
CA MET A 153 23.31 4.64 20.56
C MET A 153 24.49 4.88 19.63
N HIS A 154 25.68 5.10 20.18
CA HIS A 154 26.85 5.51 19.38
C HIS A 154 27.32 4.46 18.36
N PHE A 155 27.15 3.17 18.67
CA PHE A 155 27.67 2.04 17.86
C PHE A 155 26.63 0.97 17.56
N LEU A 156 25.41 1.13 18.06
CA LEU A 156 24.31 0.19 17.88
C LEU A 156 23.14 0.89 17.21
N PRO A 157 22.22 0.15 16.56
CA PRO A 157 20.97 0.74 16.10
C PRO A 157 20.23 1.43 17.25
N ASP A 158 19.62 2.57 16.95
CA ASP A 158 18.86 3.33 17.92
C ASP A 158 17.72 2.49 18.52
N VAL A 159 17.54 2.63 19.84
CA VAL A 159 16.53 1.85 20.58
C VAL A 159 15.32 2.73 20.85
N TYR A 160 14.13 2.16 20.68
CA TYR A 160 12.87 2.83 20.99
C TYR A 160 12.30 2.27 22.29
N VAL A 161 12.13 3.12 23.29
CA VAL A 161 11.52 2.75 24.58
C VAL A 161 10.14 3.39 24.73
N PRO A 162 9.15 2.70 25.34
CA PRO A 162 7.85 3.30 25.62
C PRO A 162 7.98 4.58 26.44
N CYS A 163 7.27 5.64 26.04
CA CYS A 163 7.25 6.89 26.80
C CYS A 163 6.66 6.66 28.19
N GLU A 164 7.39 7.01 29.25
CA GLU A 164 6.99 6.77 30.64
C GLU A 164 5.73 7.57 31.04
N VAL A 165 5.53 8.74 30.43
CA VAL A 165 4.42 9.65 30.75
C VAL A 165 3.09 9.15 30.17
N CYS A 166 3.05 8.92 28.85
CA CYS A 166 1.82 8.46 28.19
C CYS A 166 1.69 6.94 28.12
N LYS A 167 2.73 6.19 28.51
CA LYS A 167 2.80 4.71 28.45
C LYS A 167 2.42 4.18 27.07
N GLY A 168 2.96 4.80 26.01
CA GLY A 168 2.66 4.44 24.62
C GLY A 168 1.34 4.98 24.06
N LYS A 169 0.49 5.62 24.87
CA LYS A 169 -0.83 6.10 24.42
C LYS A 169 -0.80 7.30 23.47
N ARG A 170 0.34 7.97 23.29
CA ARG A 170 0.56 9.14 22.39
C ARG A 170 -0.20 10.42 22.73
N TYR A 171 -1.15 10.40 23.65
CA TYR A 171 -1.99 11.55 24.02
C TYR A 171 -1.85 11.95 25.50
N ASN A 172 -2.22 13.19 25.81
CA ASN A 172 -2.41 13.64 27.19
C ASN A 172 -3.72 13.11 27.79
N ARG A 173 -3.84 13.22 29.12
CA ARG A 173 -4.96 12.63 29.87
C ARG A 173 -6.30 13.22 29.46
N GLU A 174 -6.37 14.54 29.28
CA GLU A 174 -7.60 15.27 28.97
C GLU A 174 -8.18 14.87 27.61
N THR A 175 -7.32 14.51 26.64
CA THR A 175 -7.75 14.00 25.33
C THR A 175 -8.28 12.57 25.42
N LEU A 176 -7.71 11.75 26.31
CA LEU A 176 -8.12 10.36 26.51
C LEU A 176 -9.42 10.20 27.30
N GLU A 177 -9.93 11.28 27.92
CA GLU A 177 -11.24 11.29 28.55
C GLU A 177 -12.39 11.27 27.53
N VAL A 178 -12.17 11.81 26.33
CA VAL A 178 -13.18 11.80 25.26
C VAL A 178 -13.31 10.38 24.70
N LYS A 179 -14.54 9.87 24.68
CA LYS A 179 -14.84 8.52 24.23
C LYS A 179 -15.90 8.52 23.13
N TYR A 180 -15.72 7.64 22.15
CA TYR A 180 -16.74 7.23 21.19
C TYR A 180 -17.09 5.77 21.48
N LYS A 181 -18.38 5.45 21.68
CA LYS A 181 -18.85 4.11 22.09
C LYS A 181 -18.01 3.48 23.23
N GLY A 182 -17.66 4.28 24.23
CA GLY A 182 -16.89 3.85 25.39
C GLY A 182 -15.37 3.69 25.17
N LYS A 183 -14.85 3.97 23.97
CA LYS A 183 -13.42 3.87 23.63
C LYS A 183 -12.82 5.24 23.33
N ASN A 184 -11.64 5.53 23.89
CA ASN A 184 -10.89 6.74 23.55
C ASN A 184 -10.04 6.55 22.28
N ILE A 185 -9.47 7.64 21.77
CA ILE A 185 -8.72 7.63 20.50
C ILE A 185 -7.49 6.70 20.52
N SER A 186 -6.82 6.57 21.67
CA SER A 186 -5.69 5.65 21.81
C SER A 186 -6.15 4.20 21.78
N GLU A 187 -7.27 3.87 22.43
CA GLU A 187 -7.83 2.52 22.42
C GLU A 187 -8.25 2.12 21.01
N VAL A 188 -8.83 3.05 20.23
CA VAL A 188 -9.13 2.84 18.81
C VAL A 188 -7.87 2.53 18.00
N LEU A 189 -6.77 3.26 18.23
CA LEU A 189 -5.49 2.98 17.57
C LEU A 189 -4.86 1.63 17.97
N HIS A 190 -5.28 1.04 19.09
CA HIS A 190 -4.81 -0.27 19.55
C HIS A 190 -5.68 -1.43 19.06
N MET A 191 -6.84 -1.16 18.46
CA MET A 191 -7.68 -2.18 17.85
C MET A 191 -6.97 -2.82 16.66
N THR A 192 -7.17 -4.12 16.46
CA THR A 192 -6.86 -4.76 15.18
C THR A 192 -7.75 -4.20 14.07
N ILE A 193 -7.37 -4.41 12.81
CA ILE A 193 -8.24 -4.02 11.68
C ILE A 193 -9.60 -4.72 11.77
N ASP A 194 -9.63 -5.99 12.18
CA ASP A 194 -10.89 -6.74 12.35
C ASP A 194 -11.79 -6.13 13.44
N GLU A 195 -11.22 -5.82 14.61
CA GLU A 195 -11.94 -5.17 15.70
C GLU A 195 -12.45 -3.78 15.29
N ALA A 196 -11.59 -2.99 14.62
CA ALA A 196 -11.94 -1.66 14.15
C ALA A 196 -13.03 -1.71 13.07
N SER A 197 -13.00 -2.71 12.18
CA SER A 197 -13.99 -2.90 11.12
C SER A 197 -15.38 -3.11 11.72
N GLU A 198 -15.53 -4.02 12.69
CA GLU A 198 -16.81 -4.23 13.36
C GLU A 198 -17.23 -3.00 14.20
N PHE A 199 -16.28 -2.35 14.88
CA PHE A 199 -16.56 -1.15 15.69
C PHE A 199 -17.10 0.02 14.85
N PHE A 200 -16.53 0.23 13.65
CA PHE A 200 -16.88 1.31 12.72
C PHE A 200 -17.85 0.91 11.61
N LYS A 201 -18.41 -0.30 11.64
CA LYS A 201 -19.44 -0.78 10.69
C LYS A 201 -20.59 0.21 10.48
N PRO A 202 -21.10 0.94 11.49
CA PRO A 202 -22.14 1.96 11.29
C PRO A 202 -21.68 3.24 10.59
N ILE A 203 -20.39 3.39 10.28
CA ILE A 203 -19.80 4.55 9.61
C ILE A 203 -19.22 4.10 8.25
N PRO A 204 -20.03 4.10 7.18
CA PRO A 204 -19.65 3.47 5.90
C PRO A 204 -18.33 3.96 5.31
N LYS A 205 -18.01 5.25 5.48
CA LYS A 205 -16.77 5.85 4.96
C LYS A 205 -15.51 5.25 5.60
N ILE A 206 -15.56 4.97 6.90
CA ILE A 206 -14.45 4.34 7.64
C ILE A 206 -14.45 2.84 7.34
N TYR A 207 -15.62 2.19 7.47
CA TYR A 207 -15.78 0.76 7.26
C TYR A 207 -15.23 0.29 5.91
N ARG A 208 -15.59 0.96 4.79
CA ARG A 208 -15.10 0.57 3.45
C ARG A 208 -13.58 0.57 3.33
N LYS A 209 -12.87 1.47 4.02
CA LYS A 209 -11.40 1.50 4.02
C LYS A 209 -10.79 0.42 4.92
N LEU A 210 -11.48 0.03 5.99
CA LEU A 210 -11.05 -1.08 6.83
C LEU A 210 -11.30 -2.42 6.15
N GLU A 211 -12.42 -2.55 5.43
CA GLU A 211 -12.75 -3.70 4.62
C GLU A 211 -11.66 -3.98 3.57
N THR A 212 -11.10 -2.96 2.91
CA THR A 212 -9.99 -3.20 1.95
C THR A 212 -8.73 -3.73 2.62
N LEU A 213 -8.42 -3.32 3.87
CA LEU A 213 -7.33 -3.90 4.65
C LEU A 213 -7.61 -5.36 5.03
N GLN A 214 -8.86 -5.71 5.35
CA GLN A 214 -9.26 -7.10 5.63
C GLN A 214 -9.15 -7.98 4.39
N LEU A 215 -9.57 -7.47 3.22
CA LEU A 215 -9.52 -8.19 1.95
C LEU A 215 -8.10 -8.60 1.55
N VAL A 216 -7.11 -7.76 1.84
CA VAL A 216 -5.68 -8.10 1.60
C VAL A 216 -5.07 -8.94 2.73
N GLY A 217 -5.86 -9.39 3.72
CA GLY A 217 -5.39 -10.26 4.79
C GLY A 217 -4.67 -9.55 5.94
N LEU A 218 -4.88 -8.24 6.12
CA LEU A 218 -4.29 -7.46 7.22
C LEU A 218 -5.22 -7.32 8.44
N GLY A 219 -6.19 -8.21 8.62
CA GLY A 219 -7.14 -8.18 9.75
C GLY A 219 -6.48 -8.12 11.13
N TYR A 220 -5.30 -8.75 11.26
CA TYR A 220 -4.59 -8.94 12.53
C TYR A 220 -3.72 -7.75 12.96
N ILE A 221 -3.31 -6.86 12.05
CA ILE A 221 -2.45 -5.72 12.41
C ILE A 221 -3.25 -4.66 13.16
N ARG A 222 -2.58 -3.87 14.00
CA ARG A 222 -3.26 -2.77 14.72
C ARG A 222 -3.35 -1.52 13.86
N MET A 223 -4.44 -0.77 14.00
CA MET A 223 -4.67 0.52 13.34
C MET A 223 -3.48 1.49 13.48
N GLY A 224 -2.94 1.60 14.69
CA GLY A 224 -1.83 2.48 15.05
C GLY A 224 -0.45 1.83 15.06
N GLN A 225 -0.30 0.59 14.56
CA GLN A 225 0.97 -0.12 14.48
C GLN A 225 1.99 0.71 13.71
N ALA A 226 3.17 0.92 14.31
CA ALA A 226 4.19 1.77 13.69
C ALA A 226 4.66 1.17 12.36
N ALA A 227 4.79 2.01 11.33
CA ALA A 227 5.24 1.58 10.01
C ALA A 227 6.63 0.92 10.05
N THR A 228 7.49 1.33 10.97
CA THR A 228 8.83 0.77 11.21
C THR A 228 8.81 -0.65 11.75
N THR A 229 7.65 -1.15 12.21
CA THR A 229 7.48 -2.51 12.73
C THR A 229 6.65 -3.38 11.79
N LEU A 230 6.35 -2.91 10.57
CA LEU A 230 5.69 -3.71 9.54
C LEU A 230 6.76 -4.44 8.72
N SER A 231 6.46 -5.68 8.35
CA SER A 231 7.20 -6.41 7.32
C SER A 231 7.02 -5.76 5.94
N GLY A 232 7.92 -6.07 5.00
CA GLY A 232 7.80 -5.60 3.61
C GLY A 232 6.47 -6.00 2.96
N GLY A 233 6.05 -7.26 3.12
CA GLY A 233 4.76 -7.75 2.63
C GLY A 233 3.54 -7.14 3.32
N GLU A 234 3.63 -6.76 4.61
CA GLU A 234 2.55 -5.97 5.24
C GLU A 234 2.49 -4.55 4.69
N ALA A 235 3.64 -3.88 4.50
CA ALA A 235 3.72 -2.56 3.92
C ALA A 235 3.13 -2.53 2.51
N GLN A 236 3.51 -3.49 1.66
CA GLN A 236 2.98 -3.66 0.30
C GLN A 236 1.46 -3.84 0.31
N ARG A 237 0.93 -4.70 1.18
CA ARG A 237 -0.52 -4.92 1.30
C ARG A 237 -1.27 -3.70 1.82
N VAL A 238 -0.69 -2.87 2.69
CA VAL A 238 -1.29 -1.58 3.09
C VAL A 238 -1.38 -0.61 1.90
N LYS A 239 -0.35 -0.56 1.03
CA LYS A 239 -0.38 0.23 -0.20
C LYS A 239 -1.48 -0.25 -1.15
N LEU A 240 -1.54 -1.56 -1.39
CA LEU A 240 -2.57 -2.19 -2.20
C LEU A 240 -3.99 -1.90 -1.69
N ALA A 241 -4.23 -2.07 -0.38
CA ALA A 241 -5.51 -1.75 0.25
C ALA A 241 -5.89 -0.27 0.12
N THR A 242 -4.90 0.61 0.10
CA THR A 242 -5.11 2.06 -0.09
C THR A 242 -5.58 2.35 -1.51
N GLU A 243 -4.98 1.73 -2.53
CA GLU A 243 -5.39 1.89 -3.92
C GLU A 243 -6.77 1.28 -4.20
N LEU A 244 -7.09 0.10 -3.64
CA LEU A 244 -8.43 -0.50 -3.73
C LEU A 244 -9.53 0.38 -3.14
N SER A 245 -9.18 1.23 -2.17
CA SER A 245 -10.14 2.13 -1.54
C SER A 245 -10.46 3.38 -2.38
N LYS A 246 -9.68 3.63 -3.44
CA LYS A 246 -9.87 4.76 -4.35
C LYS A 246 -10.85 4.38 -5.46
N ARG A 247 -11.50 5.38 -6.02
CA ARG A 247 -12.34 5.19 -7.22
C ARG A 247 -11.40 4.88 -8.39
N SER A 248 -11.57 3.71 -9.00
CA SER A 248 -10.83 3.35 -10.21
C SER A 248 -11.25 4.23 -11.39
N THR A 249 -10.28 4.57 -12.24
CA THR A 249 -10.49 5.20 -13.55
C THR A 249 -10.71 4.16 -14.65
N GLY A 250 -10.47 2.88 -14.36
CA GLY A 250 -10.43 1.79 -15.33
C GLY A 250 -9.24 1.85 -16.28
N ARG A 251 -8.28 2.75 -16.06
CA ARG A 251 -7.13 2.96 -16.96
C ARG A 251 -5.82 3.13 -16.21
N THR A 252 -5.74 2.56 -15.01
CA THR A 252 -4.51 2.55 -14.19
C THR A 252 -3.71 1.28 -14.47
N LEU A 253 -2.38 1.41 -14.61
CA LEU A 253 -1.44 0.29 -14.58
C LEU A 253 -0.86 0.12 -13.16
N TYR A 254 -1.12 -1.02 -12.55
CA TYR A 254 -0.51 -1.44 -11.29
C TYR A 254 0.68 -2.34 -11.56
N ILE A 255 1.84 -2.01 -11.00
CA ILE A 255 3.06 -2.82 -11.05
C ILE A 255 3.32 -3.34 -9.65
N LEU A 256 3.53 -4.65 -9.50
CA LEU A 256 3.91 -5.25 -8.22
C LEU A 256 5.11 -6.17 -8.40
N ASP A 257 6.07 -6.03 -7.50
CA ASP A 257 7.29 -6.85 -7.47
C ASP A 257 7.21 -7.90 -6.36
N GLU A 258 7.29 -9.16 -6.76
CA GLU A 258 7.19 -10.36 -5.94
C GLU A 258 6.16 -10.24 -4.79
N PRO A 259 4.88 -9.94 -5.09
CA PRO A 259 3.89 -9.67 -4.07
C PRO A 259 3.53 -10.89 -3.21
N THR A 260 3.96 -12.09 -3.59
CA THR A 260 3.76 -13.31 -2.79
C THR A 260 4.92 -13.68 -1.87
N THR A 261 6.02 -12.92 -1.89
CA THR A 261 7.19 -13.23 -1.05
C THR A 261 6.83 -13.25 0.44
N GLY A 262 7.05 -14.40 1.08
CA GLY A 262 6.76 -14.62 2.49
C GLY A 262 5.27 -14.82 2.83
N LEU A 263 4.39 -14.95 1.84
CA LEU A 263 2.97 -15.21 2.08
C LEU A 263 2.65 -16.72 2.16
N HIS A 264 1.75 -17.06 3.07
CA HIS A 264 1.15 -18.39 3.13
C HIS A 264 0.17 -18.59 1.96
N PHE A 265 -0.05 -19.84 1.52
CA PHE A 265 -0.90 -20.14 0.35
C PHE A 265 -2.31 -19.54 0.42
N GLU A 266 -2.87 -19.44 1.62
CA GLU A 266 -4.19 -18.82 1.84
C GLU A 266 -4.17 -17.30 1.56
N ASP A 267 -3.08 -16.64 1.93
CA ASP A 267 -2.93 -15.20 1.70
C ASP A 267 -2.58 -14.90 0.24
N VAL A 268 -1.85 -15.79 -0.43
CA VAL A 268 -1.67 -15.74 -1.89
C VAL A 268 -3.01 -15.80 -2.60
N ARG A 269 -3.92 -16.68 -2.18
CA ARG A 269 -5.27 -16.77 -2.78
C ARG A 269 -6.07 -15.49 -2.57
N LYS A 270 -6.03 -14.89 -1.38
CA LYS A 270 -6.71 -13.61 -1.10
C LYS A 270 -6.13 -12.48 -1.94
N LEU A 271 -4.80 -12.41 -2.04
CA LEU A 271 -4.10 -11.44 -2.88
C LEU A 271 -4.51 -11.59 -4.35
N LEU A 272 -4.52 -12.80 -4.90
CA LEU A 272 -4.97 -13.04 -6.27
C LEU A 272 -6.41 -12.57 -6.50
N GLY A 273 -7.33 -12.88 -5.57
CA GLY A 273 -8.71 -12.38 -5.66
C GLY A 273 -8.80 -10.84 -5.67
N VAL A 274 -7.89 -10.17 -4.96
CA VAL A 274 -7.76 -8.72 -4.97
C VAL A 274 -7.20 -8.19 -6.30
N LEU A 275 -6.15 -8.82 -6.85
CA LEU A 275 -5.54 -8.42 -8.11
C LEU A 275 -6.50 -8.59 -9.28
N HIS A 276 -7.22 -9.72 -9.35
CA HIS A 276 -8.26 -9.91 -10.37
C HIS A 276 -9.37 -8.87 -10.25
N LYS A 277 -9.78 -8.48 -9.04
CA LYS A 277 -10.76 -7.41 -8.86
C LYS A 277 -10.27 -6.05 -9.39
N LEU A 278 -8.96 -5.78 -9.37
CA LEU A 278 -8.42 -4.57 -10.02
C LEU A 278 -8.58 -4.67 -11.54
N VAL A 279 -8.30 -5.84 -12.12
CA VAL A 279 -8.48 -6.09 -13.56
C VAL A 279 -9.95 -6.02 -13.97
N ASP A 280 -10.86 -6.61 -13.21
CA ASP A 280 -12.32 -6.58 -13.45
C ASP A 280 -12.90 -5.15 -13.47
N THR A 281 -12.20 -4.18 -12.86
CA THR A 281 -12.59 -2.76 -12.89
C THR A 281 -11.96 -1.97 -14.04
N GLY A 282 -11.35 -2.67 -15.01
CA GLY A 282 -10.71 -2.13 -16.23
C GLY A 282 -9.20 -1.88 -16.11
N ASN A 283 -8.64 -1.98 -14.90
CA ASN A 283 -7.22 -1.67 -14.72
C ASN A 283 -6.31 -2.76 -15.29
N SER A 284 -5.05 -2.43 -15.51
CA SER A 284 -4.02 -3.40 -15.88
C SER A 284 -3.20 -3.74 -14.65
N VAL A 285 -2.92 -5.02 -14.43
CA VAL A 285 -2.05 -5.48 -13.35
C VAL A 285 -0.86 -6.20 -13.96
N LEU A 286 0.34 -5.72 -13.68
CA LEU A 286 1.60 -6.35 -14.06
C LEU A 286 2.33 -6.79 -12.81
N VAL A 287 2.65 -8.08 -12.72
CA VAL A 287 3.41 -8.65 -11.60
C VAL A 287 4.72 -9.24 -12.07
N ILE A 288 5.79 -9.05 -11.29
CA ILE A 288 7.01 -9.83 -11.40
C ILE A 288 6.89 -10.97 -10.40
N GLU A 289 6.89 -12.22 -10.87
CA GLU A 289 6.65 -13.36 -10.00
C GLU A 289 7.43 -14.61 -10.41
N HIS A 290 7.65 -15.45 -9.40
CA HIS A 290 8.21 -16.79 -9.50
C HIS A 290 7.24 -17.85 -8.98
N ASN A 291 6.18 -17.44 -8.29
CA ASN A 291 5.19 -18.34 -7.74
C ASN A 291 4.24 -18.88 -8.81
N LEU A 292 4.29 -20.20 -9.04
CA LEU A 292 3.45 -20.87 -10.05
C LEU A 292 1.95 -20.71 -9.80
N ASP A 293 1.51 -20.53 -8.55
CA ASP A 293 0.10 -20.28 -8.24
C ASP A 293 -0.39 -18.93 -8.77
N VAL A 294 0.51 -17.94 -8.89
CA VAL A 294 0.21 -16.65 -9.52
C VAL A 294 0.33 -16.75 -11.03
N ILE A 295 1.43 -17.31 -11.51
CA ILE A 295 1.75 -17.39 -12.95
C ILE A 295 0.63 -18.11 -13.71
N LYS A 296 0.09 -19.21 -13.17
CA LYS A 296 -0.98 -19.98 -13.82
C LYS A 296 -2.33 -19.24 -13.93
N THR A 297 -2.49 -18.13 -13.21
CA THR A 297 -3.71 -17.31 -13.20
C THR A 297 -3.59 -16.04 -14.04
N ALA A 298 -2.41 -15.77 -14.59
CA ALA A 298 -2.19 -14.65 -15.48
C ALA A 298 -2.87 -14.88 -16.84
N ASP A 299 -3.45 -13.81 -17.39
CA ASP A 299 -4.01 -13.80 -18.75
C ASP A 299 -2.91 -13.74 -19.82
N TRP A 300 -1.76 -13.16 -19.46
CA TRP A 300 -0.60 -13.03 -20.32
C TRP A 300 0.70 -13.23 -19.55
N ILE A 301 1.67 -13.93 -20.15
CA ILE A 301 2.98 -14.17 -19.55
C ILE A 301 4.07 -13.63 -20.47
N VAL A 302 4.98 -12.84 -19.91
CA VAL A 302 6.24 -12.43 -20.54
C VAL A 302 7.36 -13.17 -19.84
N ASP A 303 7.94 -14.18 -20.49
CA ASP A 303 9.03 -14.97 -19.92
C ASP A 303 10.40 -14.45 -20.39
N MET A 304 11.27 -14.12 -19.43
CA MET A 304 12.60 -13.55 -19.67
C MET A 304 13.72 -14.57 -19.42
N GLY A 305 14.62 -14.75 -20.38
CA GLY A 305 15.74 -15.68 -20.30
C GLY A 305 16.26 -16.07 -21.69
N PRO A 306 16.93 -17.24 -21.85
CA PRO A 306 17.19 -18.27 -20.84
C PRO A 306 18.38 -17.97 -19.91
N GLU A 307 19.21 -16.98 -20.22
CA GLU A 307 20.32 -16.51 -19.39
C GLU A 307 20.21 -14.99 -19.15
N GLY A 308 20.88 -14.51 -18.10
CA GLY A 308 21.06 -13.08 -17.82
C GLY A 308 22.15 -12.46 -18.68
#